data_AF-A0A6L8Q9H0-F1
#
_entry.id   AF-A0A6L8Q9H0-F1
#
_cell.length_a   1.000
_cell.length_b   1.000
_cell.length_c   1.000
_cell.angle_alpha   90.00
_cell.angle_beta   90.00
_cell.angle_gamma   90.00
#
_symmetry.space_group_name_H-M   'P 1'
#
loop_
_entity.id
_entity.type
_entity.pdbx_description
1 polymer ?
#
loop_
_entity_poly.entity_id
_entity_poly.type
_entity_poly.pdbx_seq_one_letter_code
_entity_poly.pdbx_strand_id
1 'polypeptide(L)'
;DPDSQVVRSENQINESSTGAVPPGGIPGVQALVPSGESPGGVAGQAAKRNKSNSLFNYEINKVVRRVSKPLGEISKLSVAVMIDGTMEGDPPVYQARSQEDMDKYLQIVQSAVGFDQERGDIIQVENIQFDRTELEAQKESIARAEQIDLAMEAGKLVVGLVFLILFFTRIIRPIINWMTMTVEVVPETDQLSTGDFDAVDEEKQRLSEMASEAAHVRESVAEFVNKDPKYTAGVIRKWMREKETKSKP
;
A
#
# COMPACT_ATOMS: atom_id res chain seq x y z
N ASP A 1 6.94 23.43 52.62
CA ASP A 1 6.15 24.62 52.33
C ASP A 1 7.09 25.85 52.42
N PRO A 2 7.39 26.53 51.30
CA PRO A 2 8.25 27.71 51.30
C PRO A 2 7.65 28.91 52.05
N ASP A 3 6.35 28.89 52.35
CA ASP A 3 5.69 29.95 53.10
C ASP A 3 5.75 29.75 54.62
N SER A 4 6.22 28.58 55.07
CA SER A 4 6.45 28.30 56.49
C SER A 4 7.78 28.90 56.94
N GLN A 5 7.71 29.94 57.78
CA GLN A 5 8.88 30.56 58.41
C GLN A 5 9.16 29.88 59.74
N VAL A 6 10.30 29.20 59.82
CA VAL A 6 10.78 28.59 61.08
C VAL A 6 11.78 29.55 61.71
N VAL A 7 11.54 29.93 62.97
CA VAL A 7 12.49 30.73 63.75
C VAL A 7 13.73 29.87 64.01
N ARG A 8 14.89 30.31 63.51
CA ARG A 8 16.18 29.65 63.71
C ARG A 8 16.83 30.06 65.03
N SER A 9 16.74 31.33 65.40
CA SER A 9 17.22 31.82 66.70
C SER A 9 16.52 33.10 67.12
N GLU A 10 16.16 33.18 68.40
CA GLU A 10 15.57 34.34 69.05
C GLU A 10 16.53 34.87 70.12
N ASN A 11 16.78 36.18 70.14
CA ASN A 11 17.52 36.84 71.20
C ASN A 11 16.67 37.97 71.80
N GLN A 12 16.27 37.80 73.05
CA GLN A 12 15.45 38.76 73.79
C GLN A 12 16.24 39.33 74.96
N ILE A 13 16.44 40.65 74.96
CA ILE A 13 17.10 41.40 76.03
C ILE A 13 16.05 42.27 76.71
N ASN A 14 15.73 41.93 77.96
CA ASN A 14 14.87 42.73 78.82
C ASN A 14 15.70 43.37 79.92
N GLU A 15 15.80 44.69 79.92
CA GLU A 15 16.45 45.48 80.95
C GLU A 15 15.38 46.27 81.71
N SER A 16 15.26 46.02 83.00
CA SER A 16 14.41 46.78 83.92
C SER A 16 15.32 47.40 84.97
N SER A 17 15.33 48.72 85.03
CA SER A 17 16.09 49.48 86.02
C SER A 17 15.13 50.34 86.81
N THR A 18 15.10 50.13 88.11
CA THR A 18 14.40 51.00 89.06
C THR A 18 15.47 51.78 89.82
N GLY A 19 15.54 53.09 89.57
CA GLY A 19 16.42 53.99 90.31
C GLY A 19 16.01 54.13 91.77
N ALA A 20 16.93 54.57 92.62
CA ALA A 20 16.62 54.87 94.02
C ALA A 20 15.64 56.06 94.12
N VAL A 21 14.74 56.01 95.10
CA VAL A 21 13.95 57.17 95.49
C VAL A 21 14.92 58.23 96.05
N PRO A 22 15.05 59.40 95.42
CA PRO A 22 15.87 60.46 96.00
C PRO A 22 15.26 60.91 97.33
N PRO A 23 16.07 61.12 98.39
CA PRO A 23 15.55 61.66 99.64
C PRO A 23 14.94 63.04 99.39
N GLY A 24 13.67 63.19 99.77
CA GLY A 24 12.92 64.42 99.58
C GLY A 24 13.37 65.48 100.58
N GLY A 25 13.97 66.57 100.08
CA GLY A 25 14.19 67.79 100.85
C GLY A 25 13.06 68.79 100.63
N ILE A 26 12.80 69.65 101.62
CA ILE A 26 11.89 70.80 101.48
C ILE A 26 12.51 71.82 100.50
N PRO A 27 11.87 72.13 99.36
CA PRO A 27 12.39 73.16 98.44
C PRO A 27 12.21 74.55 99.06
N GLY A 28 13.29 75.33 99.18
CA GLY A 28 13.23 76.76 99.54
C GLY A 28 13.99 77.13 100.82
N VAL A 29 13.99 78.44 101.13
CA VAL A 29 14.78 79.05 102.22
C VAL A 29 14.37 78.57 103.63
N GLN A 30 13.20 77.93 103.76
CA GLN A 30 12.74 77.32 105.01
C GLN A 30 13.68 76.21 105.53
N ALA A 31 14.46 75.56 104.65
CA ALA A 31 15.44 74.55 105.04
C ALA A 31 16.71 75.13 105.73
N LEU A 32 16.89 76.45 105.71
CA LEU A 32 18.11 77.13 106.15
C LEU A 32 17.98 77.87 107.49
N VAL A 33 16.81 77.76 108.17
CA VAL A 33 16.55 78.48 109.41
C VAL A 33 16.65 77.51 110.61
N PRO A 34 17.54 77.75 111.59
CA PRO A 34 17.82 76.79 112.69
C PRO A 34 16.69 76.55 113.70
N SER A 35 15.55 77.26 113.60
CA SER A 35 14.56 77.33 114.69
C SER A 35 13.11 77.05 114.27
N GLY A 36 12.88 76.32 113.18
CA GLY A 36 11.54 75.87 112.81
C GLY A 36 11.39 74.36 112.96
N GLU A 37 10.34 73.90 113.63
CA GLU A 37 9.93 72.49 113.63
C GLU A 37 9.88 71.95 112.20
N SER A 38 10.47 70.77 111.96
CA SER A 38 10.56 70.15 110.64
C SER A 38 9.23 69.51 110.24
N PRO A 39 8.48 70.02 109.25
CA PRO A 39 7.39 69.27 108.66
C PRO A 39 7.99 68.21 107.73
N GLY A 40 7.52 66.96 107.82
CA GLY A 40 8.06 65.82 107.09
C GLY A 40 8.18 66.06 105.57
N GLY A 41 9.34 65.73 105.01
CA GLY A 41 9.61 65.87 103.57
C GLY A 41 8.75 64.93 102.71
N VAL A 42 8.38 65.39 101.51
CA VAL A 42 7.65 64.57 100.53
C VAL A 42 8.62 63.58 99.89
N ALA A 43 8.39 62.27 100.06
CA ALA A 43 9.21 61.23 99.44
C ALA A 43 9.08 61.28 97.91
N GLY A 44 10.21 61.33 97.20
CA GLY A 44 10.24 61.27 95.73
C GLY A 44 9.78 59.91 95.20
N GLN A 45 9.47 59.83 93.91
CA GLN A 45 9.13 58.57 93.25
C GLN A 45 10.33 58.05 92.46
N ALA A 46 10.65 56.76 92.59
CA ALA A 46 11.76 56.13 91.90
C ALA A 46 11.55 56.16 90.38
N ALA A 47 12.57 56.60 89.63
CA ALA A 47 12.56 56.54 88.18
C ALA A 47 12.63 55.08 87.72
N LYS A 48 11.66 54.65 86.91
CA LYS A 48 11.66 53.32 86.28
C LYS A 48 11.99 53.45 84.80
N ARG A 49 12.96 52.66 84.32
CA ARG A 49 13.30 52.51 82.91
C ARG A 49 13.17 51.05 82.53
N ASN A 50 12.30 50.77 81.56
CA ASN A 50 12.18 49.46 80.93
C ASN A 50 12.67 49.57 79.49
N LYS A 51 13.55 48.65 79.07
CA LYS A 51 14.00 48.48 77.68
C LYS A 51 13.81 47.02 77.30
N SER A 52 13.14 46.78 76.18
CA SER A 52 12.96 45.44 75.62
C SER A 52 13.43 45.46 74.17
N ASN A 53 14.42 44.63 73.86
CA ASN A 53 14.94 44.42 72.51
C ASN A 53 14.74 42.94 72.14
N SER A 54 14.07 42.67 71.02
CA SER A 54 13.91 41.31 70.48
C SER A 54 14.47 41.22 69.06
N LEU A 55 15.31 40.21 68.80
CA LEU A 55 15.87 39.91 67.49
C LEU A 55 15.51 38.47 67.10
N PHE A 56 14.79 38.30 65.98
CA PHE A 56 14.41 37.00 65.43
C PHE A 56 15.17 36.74 64.13
N ASN A 57 15.80 35.57 64.03
CA ASN A 57 16.41 35.09 62.79
C ASN A 57 15.55 33.95 62.24
N TYR A 58 15.15 34.05 60.97
CA TYR A 58 14.32 33.06 60.29
C TYR A 58 15.15 32.28 59.28
N GLU A 59 14.85 31.00 59.11
CA GLU A 59 15.38 30.19 57.99
C GLU A 59 14.29 30.09 56.92
N ILE A 60 14.57 30.62 55.72
CA ILE A 60 13.63 30.60 54.60
C ILE A 60 13.96 29.40 53.72
N ASN A 61 12.99 28.51 53.55
CA ASN A 61 13.12 27.33 52.71
C ASN A 61 13.35 27.74 51.23
N LYS A 62 14.45 27.27 50.63
CA LYS A 62 14.76 27.50 49.20
C LYS A 62 14.49 26.24 48.40
N VAL A 63 13.60 26.33 47.41
CA VAL A 63 13.40 25.26 46.42
C VAL A 63 14.08 25.66 45.11
N VAL A 64 15.09 24.90 44.68
CA VAL A 64 15.76 25.10 43.38
C VAL A 64 15.26 24.05 42.41
N ARG A 65 14.50 24.45 41.39
CA ARG A 65 14.06 23.57 40.31
C ARG A 65 14.92 23.78 39.07
N ARG A 66 15.60 22.73 38.62
CA ARG A 66 16.30 22.72 37.32
C ARG A 66 15.40 22.03 36.30
N VAL A 67 14.87 22.80 35.34
CA VAL A 67 14.08 22.25 34.23
C VAL A 67 14.96 22.19 33.00
N SER A 68 15.20 20.99 32.48
CA SER A 68 15.88 20.78 31.20
C SER A 68 14.80 20.56 30.14
N LYS A 69 14.61 21.52 29.24
CA LYS A 69 13.69 21.35 28.11
C LYS A 69 14.41 20.62 26.96
N PRO A 70 13.77 19.65 26.29
CA PRO A 70 14.33 19.05 25.07
C PRO A 70 14.45 20.09 23.96
N LEU A 71 15.33 19.83 22.99
CA LEU A 71 15.49 20.68 21.81
C LEU A 71 14.43 20.30 20.77
N GLY A 72 13.66 21.29 20.32
CA GLY A 72 12.55 21.10 19.38
C GLY A 72 11.21 20.91 20.11
N GLU A 73 10.35 21.91 19.99
CA GLU A 73 8.97 21.88 20.47
C GLU A 73 8.08 22.22 19.28
N ILE A 74 6.95 21.52 19.14
CA ILE A 74 5.98 21.83 18.09
C ILE A 74 5.31 23.14 18.50
N SER A 75 5.51 24.19 17.71
CA SER A 75 4.89 25.49 17.99
C SER A 75 3.48 25.61 17.43
N LYS A 76 3.19 24.91 16.32
CA LYS A 76 1.91 24.93 15.61
C LYS A 76 1.82 23.78 14.61
N LEU A 77 0.66 23.15 14.50
CA LEU A 77 0.30 22.24 13.42
C LEU A 77 -0.71 22.88 12.46
N SER A 78 -0.58 22.55 11.18
CA SER A 78 -1.53 22.96 10.14
C SER A 78 -1.75 21.77 9.21
N VAL A 79 -2.97 21.24 9.23
CA VAL A 79 -3.32 20.00 8.53
C VAL A 79 -4.53 20.27 7.65
N ALA A 80 -4.40 19.93 6.37
CA ALA A 80 -5.49 19.97 5.41
C ALA A 80 -5.73 18.56 4.87
N VAL A 81 -6.97 18.09 4.93
CA VAL A 81 -7.37 16.76 4.49
C VAL A 81 -8.48 16.90 3.47
N MET A 82 -8.28 16.30 2.30
CA MET A 82 -9.30 16.21 1.26
C MET A 82 -9.83 14.79 1.22
N ILE A 83 -11.15 14.66 1.19
CA ILE A 83 -11.85 13.37 1.20
C ILE A 83 -12.68 13.28 -0.07
N ASP A 84 -12.57 12.15 -0.78
CA ASP A 84 -13.41 11.87 -1.94
C ASP A 84 -14.80 11.39 -1.53
N GLY A 85 -15.79 11.67 -2.37
CA GLY A 85 -17.15 11.17 -2.22
C GLY A 85 -17.29 9.68 -2.44
N THR A 86 -18.54 9.22 -2.48
CA THR A 86 -18.91 7.85 -2.85
C THR A 86 -19.50 7.84 -4.24
N MET A 87 -19.39 6.71 -4.93
CA MET A 87 -20.09 6.47 -6.19
C MET A 87 -21.17 5.43 -5.90
N GLU A 88 -22.44 5.80 -6.05
CA GLU A 88 -23.58 4.92 -5.79
C GLU A 88 -24.47 4.77 -7.03
N GLY A 89 -25.15 3.63 -7.15
CA GLY A 89 -26.06 3.31 -8.27
C GLY A 89 -25.41 2.59 -9.45
N ASP A 90 -26.24 2.27 -10.45
CA ASP A 90 -25.86 1.72 -11.75
C ASP A 90 -26.65 2.46 -12.86
N PRO A 91 -26.03 3.36 -13.64
CA PRO A 91 -24.61 3.72 -13.63
C PRO A 91 -24.19 4.47 -12.36
N PRO A 92 -22.90 4.40 -11.95
CA PRO A 92 -22.40 5.06 -10.76
C PRO A 92 -22.50 6.58 -10.86
N VAL A 93 -23.19 7.20 -9.90
CA VAL A 93 -23.31 8.66 -9.76
C VAL A 93 -22.53 9.11 -8.54
N TYR A 94 -21.83 10.22 -8.67
CA TYR A 94 -21.08 10.83 -7.57
C TYR A 94 -22.03 11.38 -6.50
N GLN A 95 -21.75 11.02 -5.25
CA GLN A 95 -22.42 11.54 -4.08
C GLN A 95 -21.40 12.08 -3.09
N ALA A 96 -21.59 13.33 -2.69
CA ALA A 96 -20.82 13.93 -1.61
C ALA A 96 -21.15 13.21 -0.28
N ARG A 97 -20.15 13.01 0.57
CA ARG A 97 -20.35 12.46 1.91
C ARG A 97 -21.22 13.39 2.76
N SER A 98 -21.94 12.80 3.70
CA SER A 98 -22.79 13.52 4.63
C SER A 98 -21.96 14.41 5.56
N GLN A 99 -22.56 15.49 6.07
CA GLN A 99 -21.90 16.35 7.06
C GLN A 99 -21.52 15.57 8.33
N GLU A 100 -22.36 14.61 8.73
CA GLU A 100 -22.09 13.76 9.90
C GLU A 100 -20.81 12.94 9.74
N ASP A 101 -20.55 12.42 8.53
CA ASP A 101 -19.31 11.70 8.25
C ASP A 101 -18.10 12.63 8.25
N MET A 102 -18.25 13.84 7.70
CA MET A 102 -17.19 14.85 7.72
C MET A 102 -16.80 15.24 9.15
N ASP A 103 -17.78 15.40 10.05
CA ASP A 103 -17.54 15.71 11.45
C ASP A 103 -16.83 14.54 12.17
N LYS A 104 -17.21 13.28 11.87
CA LYS A 104 -16.51 12.09 12.37
C LYS A 104 -15.06 12.05 11.88
N TYR A 105 -14.80 12.34 10.61
CA TYR A 105 -13.44 12.39 10.08
C TYR A 105 -12.62 13.51 10.72
N LEU A 106 -13.20 14.69 10.95
CA LEU A 106 -12.54 15.76 11.66
C LEU A 106 -12.11 15.33 13.07
N GLN A 107 -12.97 14.65 13.82
CA GLN A 107 -12.64 14.15 15.17
C GLN A 107 -11.52 13.10 15.15
N ILE A 108 -11.54 12.20 14.16
CA ILE A 108 -10.49 11.19 13.99
C ILE A 108 -9.15 11.86 13.67
N VAL A 109 -9.14 12.83 12.74
CA VAL A 109 -7.93 13.56 12.36
C VAL A 109 -7.40 14.36 13.54
N GLN A 110 -8.25 15.09 14.27
CA GLN A 110 -7.87 15.82 15.49
C GLN A 110 -7.20 14.91 16.52
N SER A 111 -7.78 13.73 16.75
CA SER A 111 -7.26 12.75 17.70
C SER A 111 -5.94 12.14 17.23
N ALA A 112 -5.80 11.84 15.94
CA ALA A 112 -4.60 11.24 15.36
C ALA A 112 -3.38 12.16 15.39
N VAL A 113 -3.58 13.47 15.20
CA VAL A 113 -2.48 14.45 15.16
C VAL A 113 -2.18 15.09 16.53
N GLY A 114 -3.00 14.82 17.55
CA GLY A 114 -2.88 15.44 18.86
C GLY A 114 -3.19 16.94 18.81
N PHE A 115 -4.32 17.29 18.20
CA PHE A 115 -4.79 18.66 18.05
C PHE A 115 -4.78 19.41 19.39
N ASP A 116 -4.17 20.59 19.38
CA ASP A 116 -4.06 21.46 20.55
C ASP A 116 -4.48 22.88 20.18
N GLN A 117 -5.58 23.33 20.77
CA GLN A 117 -6.11 24.67 20.55
C GLN A 117 -5.24 25.76 21.20
N GLU A 118 -4.58 25.47 22.32
CA GLU A 118 -3.71 26.42 23.02
C GLU A 118 -2.40 26.64 22.26
N ARG A 119 -1.89 25.59 21.60
CA ARG A 119 -0.77 25.65 20.65
C ARG A 119 -1.12 26.43 19.36
N GLY A 120 -2.42 26.61 19.07
CA GLY A 120 -2.89 27.32 17.88
C GLY A 120 -2.91 26.46 16.61
N ASP A 121 -3.14 25.16 16.78
CA ASP A 121 -3.26 24.22 15.66
C ASP A 121 -4.49 24.52 14.79
N ILE A 122 -4.39 24.19 13.50
CA ILE A 122 -5.49 24.36 12.53
C ILE A 122 -5.65 23.06 11.75
N ILE A 123 -6.88 22.55 11.70
CA ILE A 123 -7.23 21.36 10.93
C ILE A 123 -8.44 21.70 10.07
N GLN A 124 -8.33 21.42 8.77
CA GLN A 124 -9.43 21.59 7.82
C GLN A 124 -9.65 20.29 7.06
N VAL A 125 -10.90 19.85 7.00
CA VAL A 125 -11.31 18.63 6.30
C VAL A 125 -12.41 19.02 5.32
N GLU A 126 -12.17 18.81 4.03
CA GLU A 126 -13.08 19.17 2.95
C GLU A 126 -13.39 17.97 2.08
N ASN A 127 -14.63 17.90 1.59
CA ASN A 127 -15.03 16.89 0.63
C ASN A 127 -14.88 17.45 -0.80
N ILE A 128 -14.00 16.83 -1.59
CA ILE A 128 -13.70 17.27 -2.96
C ILE A 128 -13.74 16.03 -3.86
N GLN A 129 -14.50 16.12 -4.94
CA GLN A 129 -14.55 15.05 -5.94
C GLN A 129 -13.19 14.93 -6.63
N PHE A 130 -12.60 13.73 -6.59
CA PHE A 130 -11.33 13.48 -7.26
C PHE A 130 -11.55 13.24 -8.76
N ASP A 131 -10.62 13.74 -9.58
CA ASP A 131 -10.59 13.42 -11.01
C ASP A 131 -10.15 11.96 -11.20
N ARG A 132 -11.03 11.16 -11.81
CA ARG A 132 -10.82 9.73 -12.06
C ARG A 132 -10.67 9.40 -13.54
N THR A 133 -10.65 10.41 -14.41
CA THR A 133 -10.68 10.22 -15.86
C THR A 133 -9.53 9.32 -16.34
N GLU A 134 -8.33 9.53 -15.82
CA GLU A 134 -7.15 8.73 -16.16
C GLU A 134 -7.23 7.30 -15.59
N LEU A 135 -7.73 7.15 -14.36
CA LEU A 135 -7.90 5.85 -13.71
C LEU A 135 -8.94 4.99 -14.45
N GLU A 136 -10.04 5.61 -14.89
CA GLU A 136 -11.08 4.95 -15.67
C GLU A 136 -10.57 4.57 -17.07
N ALA A 137 -9.84 5.46 -17.74
CA ALA A 137 -9.20 5.16 -19.02
C ALA A 137 -8.21 3.98 -18.91
N GLN A 138 -7.41 3.93 -17.84
CA GLN A 138 -6.52 2.80 -17.58
C GLN A 138 -7.31 1.50 -17.35
N LYS A 139 -8.37 1.53 -16.55
CA LYS A 139 -9.24 0.36 -16.33
C LYS A 139 -9.86 -0.15 -17.62
N GLU A 140 -10.36 0.74 -18.47
CA GLU A 140 -10.94 0.35 -19.77
C GLU A 140 -9.86 -0.25 -20.70
N SER A 141 -8.65 0.30 -20.68
CA SER A 141 -7.53 -0.23 -21.47
C SER A 141 -7.13 -1.65 -21.06
N ILE A 142 -7.09 -1.93 -19.75
CA ILE A 142 -6.81 -3.26 -19.21
C ILE A 142 -7.94 -4.23 -19.57
N ALA A 143 -9.20 -3.83 -19.39
CA ALA A 143 -10.34 -4.66 -19.75
C ALA A 143 -10.37 -5.00 -21.26
N ARG A 144 -10.02 -4.05 -22.13
CA ARG A 144 -9.86 -4.33 -23.57
C ARG A 144 -8.70 -5.27 -23.85
N ALA A 145 -7.56 -5.11 -23.18
CA ALA A 145 -6.43 -6.01 -23.35
C ALA A 145 -6.81 -7.45 -22.96
N GLU A 146 -7.49 -7.64 -21.83
CA GLU A 146 -8.00 -8.95 -21.41
C GLU A 146 -8.98 -9.56 -22.42
N GLN A 147 -9.89 -8.76 -22.99
CA GLN A 147 -10.81 -9.23 -24.03
C GLN A 147 -10.09 -9.64 -25.33
N ILE A 148 -9.06 -8.88 -25.74
CA ILE A 148 -8.25 -9.19 -26.91
C ILE A 148 -7.45 -10.47 -26.68
N ASP A 149 -6.87 -10.65 -25.50
CA ASP A 149 -6.12 -11.85 -25.14
C ASP A 149 -7.03 -13.09 -25.15
N LEU A 150 -8.22 -12.99 -24.55
CA LEU A 150 -9.24 -14.06 -24.58
C LEU A 150 -9.67 -14.37 -26.02
N ALA A 151 -9.93 -13.36 -26.84
CA ALA A 151 -10.31 -13.53 -28.24
C ALA A 151 -9.18 -14.16 -29.07
N MET A 152 -7.92 -13.82 -28.78
CA MET A 152 -6.75 -14.40 -29.44
C MET A 152 -6.55 -15.86 -29.04
N GLU A 153 -6.78 -16.22 -27.77
CA GLU A 153 -6.75 -17.59 -27.30
C GLU A 153 -7.86 -18.44 -27.96
N ALA A 154 -9.09 -17.93 -27.97
CA ALA A 154 -10.20 -18.57 -28.69
C ALA A 154 -9.90 -18.69 -30.20
N GLY A 155 -9.32 -17.65 -30.81
CA GLY A 155 -8.92 -17.64 -32.21
C GLY A 155 -7.88 -18.72 -32.54
N LYS A 156 -6.88 -18.93 -31.67
CA LYS A 156 -5.90 -20.02 -31.83
C LYS A 156 -6.57 -21.40 -31.85
N LEU A 157 -7.56 -21.62 -30.97
CA LEU A 157 -8.32 -22.88 -30.94
C LEU A 157 -9.12 -23.08 -32.23
N VAL A 158 -9.81 -22.04 -32.71
CA VAL A 158 -10.58 -22.08 -33.95
C VAL A 158 -9.67 -22.36 -35.15
N VAL A 159 -8.53 -21.68 -35.26
CA VAL A 159 -7.55 -21.91 -36.33
C VAL A 159 -6.99 -23.34 -36.27
N GLY A 160 -6.68 -23.84 -35.08
CA GLY A 160 -6.26 -25.22 -34.88
C GLY A 160 -7.32 -26.25 -35.34
N LEU A 161 -8.58 -26.00 -35.02
CA LEU A 161 -9.70 -26.85 -35.46
C LEU A 161 -9.87 -26.83 -36.98
N VAL A 162 -9.84 -25.64 -37.59
CA VAL A 162 -9.93 -25.48 -39.05
C VAL A 162 -8.76 -26.18 -39.74
N PHE A 163 -7.54 -26.06 -39.21
CA PHE A 163 -6.37 -26.77 -39.72
C PHE A 163 -6.55 -28.28 -39.64
N LEU A 164 -7.08 -28.81 -38.53
CA LEU A 164 -7.35 -30.23 -38.36
C LEU A 164 -8.39 -30.74 -39.37
N ILE A 165 -9.47 -29.99 -39.59
CA ILE A 165 -10.50 -30.33 -40.59
C ILE A 165 -9.91 -30.32 -42.01
N LEU A 166 -9.14 -29.29 -42.37
CA LEU A 166 -8.48 -29.20 -43.67
C LEU A 166 -7.46 -30.32 -43.86
N PHE A 167 -6.66 -30.63 -42.84
CA PHE A 167 -5.71 -31.74 -42.86
C PHE A 167 -6.41 -33.08 -43.07
N PHE A 168 -7.48 -33.34 -42.32
CA PHE A 168 -8.27 -34.56 -42.46
C PHE A 168 -8.89 -34.69 -43.86
N THR A 169 -9.52 -33.62 -44.36
CA THR A 169 -10.21 -33.65 -45.66
C THR A 169 -9.24 -33.68 -46.84
N ARG A 170 -8.08 -33.01 -46.75
CA ARG A 170 -7.16 -32.85 -47.88
C ARG A 170 -6.08 -33.94 -47.96
N ILE A 171 -5.73 -34.56 -46.83
CA ILE A 171 -4.63 -35.54 -46.73
C ILE A 171 -5.15 -36.91 -46.32
N ILE A 172 -5.92 -37.02 -45.23
CA ILE A 172 -6.36 -38.33 -44.72
C ILE A 172 -7.46 -38.92 -45.62
N ARG A 173 -8.49 -38.15 -45.98
CA ARG A 173 -9.61 -38.61 -46.83
C ARG A 173 -9.17 -39.19 -48.18
N PRO A 174 -8.28 -38.56 -48.98
CA PRO A 174 -7.84 -39.18 -50.24
C PRO A 174 -7.04 -40.46 -50.01
N ILE A 175 -6.26 -40.57 -48.92
CA ILE A 175 -5.52 -41.80 -48.59
C ILE A 175 -6.49 -42.94 -48.24
N ILE A 176 -7.52 -42.66 -47.42
CA ILE A 176 -8.56 -43.65 -47.09
C ILE A 176 -9.30 -44.09 -48.36
N ASN A 177 -9.76 -43.13 -49.18
CA ASN A 177 -10.47 -43.42 -50.42
C ASN A 177 -9.61 -44.25 -51.40
N TRP A 178 -8.30 -43.98 -51.45
CA TRP A 178 -7.39 -44.76 -52.29
C TRP A 178 -7.19 -46.20 -51.78
N MET A 179 -7.32 -46.43 -50.46
CA MET A 179 -7.27 -47.77 -49.87
C MET A 179 -8.62 -48.51 -49.89
N THR A 180 -9.75 -47.80 -49.98
CA THR A 180 -11.08 -48.44 -50.05
C THR A 180 -11.59 -48.65 -51.47
N MET A 181 -11.01 -48.01 -52.51
CA MET A 181 -11.33 -48.23 -53.93
C MET A 181 -10.73 -49.52 -54.53
N THR A 182 -10.67 -50.62 -53.77
CA THR A 182 -10.41 -51.96 -54.32
C THR A 182 -11.42 -53.02 -53.89
N VAL A 183 -12.56 -52.62 -53.31
CA VAL A 183 -13.67 -53.55 -53.04
C VAL A 183 -14.99 -52.86 -53.38
N GLU A 184 -15.30 -52.78 -54.67
CA GLU A 184 -16.65 -52.56 -55.14
C GLU A 184 -17.34 -53.94 -55.19
N VAL A 185 -18.03 -54.29 -54.09
CA VAL A 185 -19.10 -55.29 -54.15
C VAL A 185 -20.29 -54.57 -54.75
N VAL A 186 -20.54 -54.82 -56.03
CA VAL A 186 -21.75 -54.43 -56.76
C VAL A 186 -22.97 -55.03 -56.07
N PRO A 187 -23.95 -54.24 -55.57
CA PRO A 187 -25.31 -54.69 -55.46
C PRO A 187 -26.04 -54.32 -56.76
N GLU A 188 -26.25 -55.32 -57.58
CA GLU A 188 -27.16 -55.26 -58.72
C GLU A 188 -28.59 -55.13 -58.19
N THR A 189 -29.24 -53.98 -58.44
CA THR A 189 -30.64 -53.82 -58.90
C THR A 189 -31.05 -52.35 -58.79
N ASP A 190 -31.07 -51.61 -59.90
CA ASP A 190 -32.33 -51.32 -60.61
C ASP A 190 -32.06 -50.48 -61.85
N GLN A 191 -32.70 -50.90 -62.94
CA GLN A 191 -32.52 -50.42 -64.30
C GLN A 191 -33.09 -49.01 -64.47
N LEU A 192 -32.43 -48.19 -65.30
CA LEU A 192 -33.00 -47.40 -66.40
C LEU A 192 -31.97 -46.36 -66.89
N SER A 193 -31.26 -46.66 -67.97
CA SER A 193 -31.10 -45.74 -69.10
C SER A 193 -30.18 -46.38 -70.15
N THR A 194 -30.73 -46.57 -71.34
CA THR A 194 -30.04 -46.91 -72.58
C THR A 194 -29.02 -45.83 -72.94
N GLY A 195 -27.72 -46.17 -72.88
CA GLY A 195 -26.66 -45.29 -73.37
C GLY A 195 -25.22 -45.78 -73.21
N ASP A 196 -24.97 -46.95 -72.60
CA ASP A 196 -23.64 -47.26 -72.04
C ASP A 196 -22.91 -48.45 -72.67
N PHE A 197 -23.29 -48.85 -73.89
CA PHE A 197 -22.61 -49.96 -74.58
C PHE A 197 -21.36 -49.53 -75.37
N ASP A 198 -21.16 -48.24 -75.67
CA ASP A 198 -19.96 -47.75 -76.37
C ASP A 198 -18.81 -47.38 -75.41
N ALA A 199 -19.11 -46.96 -74.17
CA ALA A 199 -18.08 -46.50 -73.22
C ALA A 199 -17.25 -47.64 -72.60
N VAL A 200 -17.85 -48.82 -72.44
CA VAL A 200 -17.21 -49.99 -71.81
C VAL A 200 -16.18 -50.64 -72.75
N ASP A 201 -16.41 -50.59 -74.06
CA ASP A 201 -15.46 -51.12 -75.04
C ASP A 201 -14.26 -50.17 -75.25
N GLU A 202 -14.48 -48.86 -75.16
CA GLU A 202 -13.41 -47.84 -75.22
C GLU A 202 -12.46 -47.92 -74.00
N GLU A 203 -13.00 -48.19 -72.80
CA GLU A 203 -12.21 -48.31 -71.58
C GLU A 203 -11.39 -49.61 -71.52
N LYS A 204 -11.94 -50.72 -72.03
CA LYS A 204 -11.19 -51.99 -72.18
C LYS A 204 -10.02 -51.84 -73.16
N GLN A 205 -10.21 -51.08 -74.23
CA GLN A 205 -9.15 -50.86 -75.23
C GLN A 205 -8.02 -49.97 -74.66
N ARG A 206 -8.35 -48.95 -73.87
CA ARG A 206 -7.35 -48.13 -73.14
C ARG A 206 -6.57 -48.91 -72.08
N LEU A 207 -7.23 -49.76 -71.30
CA LEU A 207 -6.57 -50.60 -70.29
C LEU A 207 -5.60 -51.61 -70.93
N SER A 208 -5.96 -52.14 -72.11
CA SER A 208 -5.09 -53.02 -72.90
C SER A 208 -3.86 -52.30 -73.45
N GLU A 209 -4.03 -51.06 -73.96
CA GLU A 209 -2.91 -50.23 -74.42
C GLU A 209 -1.96 -49.87 -73.27
N MET A 210 -2.48 -49.43 -72.12
CA MET A 210 -1.67 -49.14 -70.92
C MET A 210 -0.95 -50.39 -70.38
N ALA A 211 -1.58 -51.56 -70.44
CA ALA A 211 -0.94 -52.81 -70.03
C ALA A 211 0.22 -53.19 -70.97
N SER A 212 0.08 -52.96 -72.28
CA SER A 212 1.16 -53.20 -73.25
C SER A 212 2.32 -52.20 -73.09
N GLU A 213 2.02 -50.95 -72.76
CA GLU A 213 3.03 -49.91 -72.51
C GLU A 213 3.81 -50.21 -71.24
N ALA A 214 3.14 -50.64 -70.17
CA ALA A 214 3.80 -51.08 -68.94
C ALA A 214 4.71 -52.29 -69.15
N ALA A 215 4.34 -53.21 -70.05
CA ALA A 215 5.20 -54.34 -70.43
C ALA A 215 6.44 -53.86 -71.18
N HIS A 216 6.30 -52.94 -72.13
CA HIS A 216 7.42 -52.37 -72.90
C HIS A 216 8.39 -51.55 -72.03
N VAL A 217 7.88 -50.82 -71.04
CA VAL A 217 8.71 -50.09 -70.07
C VAL A 217 9.50 -51.06 -69.19
N ARG A 218 8.89 -52.15 -68.73
CA ARG A 218 9.58 -53.19 -67.95
C ARG A 218 10.68 -53.87 -68.75
N GLU A 219 10.43 -54.20 -70.01
CA GLU A 219 11.42 -54.76 -70.95
C GLU A 219 12.60 -53.79 -71.15
N SER A 220 12.30 -52.51 -71.38
CA SER A 220 13.31 -51.46 -71.60
C SER A 220 14.17 -51.19 -70.35
N VAL A 221 13.56 -51.25 -69.16
CA VAL A 221 14.28 -51.15 -67.89
C VAL A 221 15.14 -52.39 -67.66
N ALA A 222 14.64 -53.59 -67.95
CA ALA A 222 15.41 -54.83 -67.84
C ALA A 222 16.62 -54.84 -68.81
N GLU A 223 16.43 -54.36 -70.04
CA GLU A 223 17.51 -54.21 -71.03
C GLU A 223 18.54 -53.16 -70.57
N PHE A 224 18.09 -52.02 -70.04
CA PHE A 224 18.98 -50.97 -69.53
C PHE A 224 19.81 -51.45 -68.32
N VAL A 225 19.22 -52.25 -67.43
CA VAL A 225 19.92 -52.88 -66.29
C VAL A 225 21.00 -53.86 -66.78
N ASN A 226 20.73 -54.63 -67.84
CA ASN A 226 21.71 -55.54 -68.43
C ASN A 226 22.85 -54.80 -69.15
N LYS A 227 22.57 -53.65 -69.77
CA LYS A 227 23.54 -52.92 -70.58
C LYS A 227 24.52 -52.08 -69.76
N ASP A 228 24.10 -51.55 -68.60
CA ASP A 228 24.97 -50.73 -67.75
C ASP A 228 24.79 -50.99 -66.24
N PRO A 229 25.23 -52.17 -65.74
CA PRO A 229 25.00 -52.58 -64.35
C PRO A 229 25.72 -51.69 -63.33
N LYS A 230 26.82 -51.03 -63.72
CA LYS A 230 27.57 -50.14 -62.82
C LYS A 230 26.79 -48.87 -62.51
N TYR A 231 26.09 -48.31 -63.50
CA TYR A 231 25.26 -47.13 -63.30
C TYR A 231 24.04 -47.44 -62.42
N THR A 232 23.36 -48.57 -62.67
CA THR A 232 22.19 -49.00 -61.87
C THR A 232 22.56 -49.28 -60.41
N ALA A 233 23.68 -49.94 -60.15
CA ALA A 233 24.18 -50.17 -58.79
C ALA A 233 24.49 -48.86 -58.05
N GLY A 234 24.92 -47.82 -58.76
CA GLY A 234 25.14 -46.48 -58.20
C GLY A 234 23.84 -45.83 -57.70
N VAL A 235 22.74 -45.98 -58.44
CA VAL A 235 21.42 -45.46 -58.05
C VAL A 235 20.88 -46.20 -56.83
N ILE A 236 20.94 -47.53 -56.82
CA ILE A 236 20.51 -48.34 -55.67
C ILE A 236 21.34 -48.00 -54.43
N ARG A 237 22.66 -47.83 -54.57
CA ARG A 237 23.54 -47.42 -53.47
C ARG A 237 23.20 -46.04 -52.93
N LYS A 238 22.83 -45.09 -53.80
CA LYS A 238 22.40 -43.75 -53.38
C LYS A 238 21.12 -43.81 -52.55
N TRP A 239 20.14 -44.63 -52.96
CA TRP A 239 18.88 -44.82 -52.23
C TRP A 239 19.05 -45.56 -50.90
N MET A 240 19.94 -46.57 -50.84
CA MET A 240 20.27 -47.22 -49.57
C MET A 240 20.95 -46.25 -48.60
N ARG A 241 21.86 -45.40 -49.10
CA ARG A 241 22.58 -44.42 -48.27
C ARG A 241 21.67 -43.29 -47.74
N GLU A 242 20.69 -42.86 -48.53
CA GLU A 242 19.70 -41.85 -48.12
C GLU A 242 18.78 -42.36 -46.99
N LYS A 243 18.47 -43.68 -46.98
CA LYS A 243 17.67 -44.31 -45.93
C LYS A 243 18.42 -44.42 -44.60
N GLU A 244 19.73 -44.66 -44.62
CA GLU A 244 20.57 -44.71 -43.41
C GLU A 244 20.81 -43.33 -42.78
N THR A 245 20.84 -42.25 -43.57
CA THR A 245 21.02 -40.88 -43.04
C THR A 245 19.85 -40.34 -42.23
N LYS A 246 18.69 -41.01 -42.25
CA LYS A 246 17.49 -40.64 -41.46
C LYS A 246 17.35 -41.39 -40.13
N SER A 247 18.24 -42.33 -39.78
CA SER A 247 18.15 -43.11 -38.53
C SER A 247 19.24 -42.79 -37.50
N LYS A 248 19.54 -41.51 -37.29
CA LYS A 248 20.35 -41.08 -36.13
C LYS A 248 19.62 -39.95 -35.39
N PRO A 249 19.12 -40.18 -34.16
CA PRO A 249 18.75 -39.10 -33.26
C PRO A 249 20.00 -38.35 -32.77
#